data_AF-A0A6I2GZS0-F1
#
_entry.id   AF-A0A6I2GZS0-F1
#
_cell.length_a   1.000
_cell.length_b   1.000
_cell.length_c   1.000
_cell.angle_alpha   90.00
_cell.angle_beta   90.00
_cell.angle_gamma   90.00
#
_symmetry.space_group_name_H-M   'P 1'
#
loop_
_entity.id
_entity.type
_entity.pdbx_description
1 polymer ?
#
loop_
_entity_poly.entity_id
_entity_poly.type
_entity_poly.pdbx_seq_one_letter_code
_entity_poly.pdbx_strand_id
1 'polypeptide(L)'
;MIAALAEFERELIRERVRSGIARVKATGRTRSGKAVGRPRREVDLAAVHLLREQGRSWREIAIALKVPSRTLRRACGSAGA
;
A
#
# COMPACT_ATOMS: atom_id res chain seq x y z
N MET A 1 18.99 -13.29 35.88
CA MET A 1 18.78 -11.82 36.01
C MET A 1 18.93 -11.08 34.69
N ILE A 2 19.97 -11.33 33.88
CA ILE A 2 20.22 -10.63 32.60
C ILE A 2 19.06 -10.81 31.58
N ALA A 3 18.44 -11.99 31.52
CA ALA A 3 17.35 -12.26 30.58
C ALA A 3 16.11 -11.35 30.79
N ALA A 4 15.68 -11.17 32.05
CA ALA A 4 14.52 -10.34 32.36
C ALA A 4 14.75 -8.85 32.01
N LEU A 5 15.98 -8.36 32.23
CA LEU A 5 16.35 -7.00 31.84
C LEU A 5 16.35 -6.84 30.32
N ALA A 6 16.88 -7.81 29.58
CA ALA A 6 16.89 -7.79 28.12
C ALA A 6 15.47 -7.83 27.52
N GLU A 7 14.54 -8.57 28.13
CA GLU A 7 13.13 -8.58 27.74
C GLU A 7 12.46 -7.23 27.99
N PHE A 8 12.75 -6.59 29.13
CA PHE A 8 12.24 -5.27 29.47
C PHE A 8 12.71 -4.20 28.46
N GLU A 9 14.00 -4.16 28.15
CA GLU A 9 14.56 -3.24 27.15
C GLU A 9 13.93 -3.45 25.77
N ARG A 10 13.69 -4.70 25.38
CA ARG A 10 13.02 -5.03 24.13
C ARG A 10 11.57 -4.53 24.08
N GLU A 11 10.84 -4.64 25.19
CA GLU A 11 9.45 -4.18 25.24
C GLU A 11 9.37 -2.64 25.21
N LEU A 12 10.31 -1.93 25.85
CA LEU A 12 10.40 -0.47 25.73
C LEU A 12 10.59 -0.01 24.28
N ILE A 13 11.44 -0.71 23.51
CA ILE A 13 11.63 -0.41 22.08
C ILE A 13 10.33 -0.65 21.30
N ARG A 14 9.64 -1.77 21.56
CA ARG A 14 8.37 -2.10 20.89
C ARG A 14 7.29 -1.07 21.19
N GLU A 15 7.19 -0.62 22.43
CA GLU A 15 6.19 0.36 22.83
C GLU A 15 6.40 1.71 22.10
N ARG A 16 7.67 2.11 21.93
CA ARG A 16 8.01 3.28 21.11
C ARG A 16 7.61 3.11 19.65
N VAL A 17 7.82 1.93 19.07
CA VAL A 17 7.40 1.64 17.69
C VAL A 17 5.87 1.66 17.56
N ARG A 18 5.16 1.05 18.51
CA ARG A 18 3.69 1.00 18.53
C ARG A 18 3.09 2.40 18.63
N SER A 19 3.56 3.22 19.56
CA SER A 19 3.12 4.61 19.71
C SER A 19 3.41 5.44 18.45
N GLY A 20 4.57 5.24 17.82
CA GLY A 20 4.90 5.86 16.53
C GLY A 20 3.91 5.48 15.42
N ILE A 21 3.59 4.19 15.28
CA ILE A 21 2.61 3.70 14.30
C ILE A 21 1.21 4.22 14.61
N ALA A 22 0.81 4.23 15.89
CA ALA A 22 -0.49 4.74 16.33
C ALA A 22 -0.67 6.22 15.94
N ARG A 23 0.37 7.04 16.16
CA ARG A 23 0.38 8.44 15.68
C ARG A 23 0.15 8.52 14.17
N VAL A 24 0.86 7.72 13.37
CA VAL A 24 0.71 7.76 11.91
C VAL A 24 -0.67 7.30 11.46
N LYS A 25 -1.28 6.33 12.15
CA LYS A 25 -2.67 5.93 11.89
C LYS A 25 -3.66 7.07 12.16
N ALA A 26 -3.43 7.85 13.23
CA ALA A 26 -4.30 8.97 13.60
C ALA A 26 -4.11 10.21 12.70
N THR A 27 -2.86 10.57 12.36
CA THR A 27 -2.55 11.78 11.59
C THR A 27 -2.43 11.54 10.08
N GLY A 28 -2.39 10.28 9.64
CA GLY A 28 -2.24 9.89 8.24
C GLY A 28 -0.86 10.15 7.62
N ARG A 29 0.09 10.70 8.38
CA ARG A 29 1.42 11.10 7.88
C ARG A 29 2.53 10.66 8.82
N THR A 30 3.64 10.21 8.25
CA THR A 30 4.89 9.95 9.01
C THR A 30 5.62 11.27 9.29
N ARG A 31 6.62 11.23 10.18
CA ARG A 31 7.48 12.39 10.46
C ARG A 31 8.21 12.91 9.20
N SER A 32 8.53 12.02 8.26
CA SER A 32 9.14 12.38 6.97
C SER A 32 8.13 12.76 5.88
N GLY A 33 6.82 12.74 6.18
CA GLY A 33 5.74 13.01 5.23
C GLY A 33 5.43 11.89 4.25
N LYS A 34 6.23 10.81 4.22
CA LYS A 34 6.03 9.65 3.34
C LYS A 34 4.98 8.69 3.90
N ALA A 35 4.31 7.94 3.02
CA ALA A 35 3.41 6.88 3.45
C ALA A 35 4.16 5.74 4.18
N VAL A 36 3.45 5.02 5.05
CA VAL A 36 3.98 3.79 5.66
C VAL A 36 3.89 2.66 4.66
N GLY A 37 4.99 1.94 4.46
CA GLY A 37 5.08 0.82 3.53
C GLY A 37 5.38 1.25 2.10
N ARG A 38 5.16 0.33 1.14
CA ARG A 38 5.43 0.58 -0.28
C ARG A 38 4.34 1.49 -0.87
N PRO A 39 4.70 2.61 -1.53
CA PRO A 39 3.71 3.43 -2.22
C PRO A 39 2.94 2.62 -3.25
N ARG A 40 1.64 2.91 -3.40
CA ARG A 40 0.82 2.28 -4.44
C ARG A 40 1.35 2.70 -5.81
N ARG A 41 1.35 1.76 -6.76
CA ARG A 41 1.65 2.08 -8.15
C ARG A 41 0.48 2.86 -8.72
N GLU A 42 0.77 4.00 -9.34
CA GLU A 42 -0.23 4.76 -10.08
C GLU A 42 -0.65 3.98 -11.32
N VAL A 43 -1.95 3.93 -11.56
CA VAL A 43 -2.55 3.29 -12.71
C VAL A 43 -3.48 4.33 -13.31
N ASP A 44 -3.31 4.59 -14.61
CA ASP A 44 -4.24 5.42 -15.36
C ASP A 44 -5.56 4.66 -15.52
N LEU A 45 -6.51 4.93 -14.63
CA LEU A 45 -7.82 4.29 -14.65
C LEU A 45 -8.63 4.69 -15.89
N ALA A 46 -8.48 5.92 -16.38
CA ALA A 46 -9.22 6.39 -17.55
C ALA A 46 -8.81 5.59 -18.80
N ALA A 47 -7.51 5.39 -19.00
CA ALA A 47 -7.01 4.53 -20.07
C ALA A 47 -7.49 3.07 -19.94
N VAL A 48 -7.56 2.55 -18.71
CA VAL A 48 -8.09 1.19 -18.46
C VAL A 48 -9.56 1.10 -18.83
N HIS A 49 -10.39 2.07 -18.44
CA HIS A 49 -11.82 2.09 -18.76
C HIS A 49 -12.07 2.18 -20.27
N LEU A 50 -11.37 3.10 -20.96
CA LEU A 50 -11.47 3.25 -22.42
C LEU A 50 -11.11 1.95 -23.16
N LEU A 51 -10.00 1.29 -22.76
CA LEU A 51 -9.62 0.01 -23.38
C LEU A 51 -10.60 -1.12 -23.05
N ARG A 52 -11.31 -1.02 -21.92
CA ARG A 52 -12.33 -2.00 -21.53
C ARG A 52 -13.64 -1.81 -22.30
N GLU A 53 -14.04 -0.58 -22.55
CA GLU A 53 -15.18 -0.24 -23.43
C GLU A 53 -14.94 -0.69 -24.87
N GLN A 54 -13.69 -0.65 -25.33
CA GLN A 54 -13.27 -1.24 -26.61
C GLN A 54 -13.32 -2.79 -26.63
N GLY A 55 -13.75 -3.43 -25.55
CA GLY A 55 -13.87 -4.89 -25.47
C GLY A 55 -12.56 -5.64 -25.23
N ARG A 56 -11.43 -4.95 -25.02
CA ARG A 56 -10.12 -5.63 -24.84
C ARG A 56 -10.08 -6.45 -23.56
N SER A 57 -9.40 -7.59 -23.61
CA SER A 57 -9.17 -8.45 -22.46
C SER A 57 -8.18 -7.84 -21.47
N TRP A 58 -8.25 -8.26 -20.21
CA TRP A 58 -7.30 -7.82 -19.17
C TRP A 58 -5.83 -8.10 -19.50
N ARG A 59 -5.55 -9.13 -20.31
CA ARG A 59 -4.18 -9.46 -20.71
C ARG A 59 -3.65 -8.45 -21.72
N GLU A 60 -4.47 -8.06 -22.69
CA GLU A 60 -4.10 -7.06 -23.70
C GLU A 60 -3.90 -5.69 -23.05
N ILE A 61 -4.79 -5.30 -22.13
CA ILE A 61 -4.65 -4.04 -21.37
C ILE A 61 -3.36 -4.04 -20.54
N ALA A 62 -3.04 -5.17 -19.88
CA ALA A 62 -1.81 -5.30 -19.10
C ALA A 62 -0.54 -5.12 -19.93
N ILE A 63 -0.53 -5.65 -21.15
CA ILE A 63 0.58 -5.48 -22.10
C ILE A 63 0.65 -4.02 -22.56
N ALA A 64 -0.48 -3.45 -22.98
CA ALA A 64 -0.56 -2.08 -23.49
C ALA A 64 -0.09 -1.04 -22.46
N LEU A 65 -0.53 -1.17 -21.21
CA LEU A 65 -0.20 -0.23 -20.13
C LEU A 65 1.08 -0.60 -19.37
N LYS A 66 1.73 -1.72 -19.70
CA LYS A 66 2.90 -2.26 -18.97
C LYS A 66 2.66 -2.39 -17.46
N VAL A 67 1.42 -2.73 -17.08
CA VAL A 67 0.98 -2.92 -15.70
C VAL A 67 0.48 -4.35 -15.54
N PRO A 68 0.91 -5.10 -14.50
CA PRO A 68 0.43 -6.47 -14.30
C PRO A 68 -1.10 -6.53 -14.15
N SER A 69 -1.70 -7.56 -14.75
CA SER A 69 -3.16 -7.76 -14.74
C SER A 69 -3.77 -7.80 -13.32
N ARG A 70 -3.02 -8.31 -12.34
CA ARG A 70 -3.42 -8.30 -10.92
C ARG A 70 -3.52 -6.88 -10.35
N THR A 71 -2.63 -5.99 -10.75
CA THR A 71 -2.65 -4.57 -10.34
C THR A 71 -3.82 -3.86 -10.98
N LEU A 72 -4.10 -4.10 -12.27
CA LEU A 72 -5.26 -3.53 -12.96
C LEU A 72 -6.58 -3.97 -12.32
N ARG A 73 -6.75 -5.27 -12.07
CA ARG A 73 -7.95 -5.80 -11.40
C ARG A 73 -8.14 -5.25 -10.00
N ARG A 74 -7.06 -5.11 -9.22
CA ARG A 74 -7.13 -4.50 -7.89
C ARG A 74 -7.53 -3.03 -7.97
N ALA A 75 -6.99 -2.29 -8.95
CA ALA A 75 -7.29 -0.88 -9.13
C ALA A 75 -8.76 -0.66 -9.53
N CYS A 76 -9.30 -1.45 -10.48
CA CYS A 76 -10.72 -1.39 -10.85
C CYS A 76 -11.65 -1.91 -9.75
N GLY A 77 -11.26 -2.96 -9.01
CA GLY A 77 -12.06 -3.48 -7.90
C GLY A 77 -12.09 -2.57 -6.66
N SER A 78 -11.10 -1.69 -6.50
CA SER A 78 -11.10 -0.67 -5.44
C SER A 78 -11.84 0.61 -5.79
N ALA A 79 -12.30 0.77 -7.05
CA ALA A 79 -13.03 1.95 -7.52
C ALA A 79 -14.55 1.87 -7.28
N GLY A 80 -15.02 0.84 -6.55
CA GLY A 80 -16.42 0.59 -6.23
C GLY A 80 -16.71 0.51 -4.73
N ALA A 81 -16.06 1.34 -3.91
CA ALA A 81 -16.34 1.52 -2.49
C ALA A 81 -16.19 3.01 -2.11
#